data_AF-A0A126PFJ4-F1
#
_entry.id   AF-A0A126PFJ4-F1
#
_cell.length_a   1.000
_cell.length_b   1.000
_cell.length_c   1.000
_cell.angle_alpha   90.00
_cell.angle_beta   90.00
_cell.angle_gamma   90.00
#
_symmetry.space_group_name_H-M   'P 1'
#
loop_
_entity.id
_entity.type
_entity.pdbx_description
1 polymer ?
#
loop_
_entity_poly.entity_id
_entity_poly.type
_entity_poly.pdbx_seq_one_letter_code
_entity_poly.pdbx_strand_id
1 'polypeptide(L)'
;MPDLLSEITRAAKAYFAQASSLPLNAIDFNDWLATLPVARRAEVTARGFAASQAEPDFLRFCLEWRGHDMWGFMAGRLSIAAFELWEANGQFNGDLPPHAVGR
;
A
#
# COMPACT_ATOMS: atom_id res chain seq x y z
N MET A 1 -10.22 -4.56 24.56
CA MET A 1 -9.33 -5.14 23.53
C MET A 1 -8.67 -4.00 22.79
N PRO A 2 -7.37 -4.05 22.50
CA PRO A 2 -6.76 -3.09 21.59
C PRO A 2 -7.49 -3.17 20.25
N ASP A 3 -7.79 -2.02 19.67
CA ASP A 3 -8.42 -1.95 18.36
C ASP A 3 -7.36 -2.26 17.30
N LEU A 4 -7.27 -3.55 16.94
CA LEU A 4 -6.30 -4.08 15.97
C LEU A 4 -6.43 -3.38 14.61
N LEU A 5 -7.64 -3.02 14.18
CA LEU A 5 -7.85 -2.33 12.91
C LEU A 5 -7.34 -0.91 12.95
N SER A 6 -7.58 -0.18 14.04
CA SER A 6 -6.99 1.15 14.24
C SER A 6 -5.46 1.09 14.28
N GLU A 7 -4.88 0.04 14.88
CA GLU A 7 -3.44 -0.16 14.90
C GLU A 7 -2.86 -0.37 13.49
N ILE A 8 -3.44 -1.30 12.72
CA ILE A 8 -3.07 -1.58 11.33
C ILE A 8 -3.23 -0.34 10.46
N THR A 9 -4.37 0.35 10.57
CA THR A 9 -4.66 1.56 9.80
C THR A 9 -3.65 2.66 10.08
N ARG A 10 -3.31 2.88 11.34
CA ARG A 10 -2.32 3.88 11.74
C ARG A 10 -0.93 3.52 11.21
N ALA A 11 -0.53 2.24 11.29
CA ALA A 11 0.76 1.79 10.78
C ALA A 11 0.84 1.90 9.25
N ALA A 12 -0.20 1.47 8.52
CA ALA A 12 -0.27 1.58 7.07
C ALA A 12 -0.23 3.05 6.60
N LYS A 13 -1.00 3.95 7.26
CA LYS A 13 -0.91 5.40 6.97
C LYS A 13 0.48 5.95 7.20
N ALA A 14 1.15 5.53 8.28
CA ALA A 14 2.52 5.96 8.55
C ALA A 14 3.51 5.40 7.53
N TYR A 15 3.28 4.18 7.02
CA TYR A 15 4.08 3.60 5.94
C TYR A 15 3.97 4.44 4.66
N PHE A 16 2.75 4.72 4.20
CA PHE A 16 2.52 5.51 2.99
C PHE A 16 2.91 6.99 3.12
N ALA A 17 2.84 7.55 4.33
CA ALA A 17 3.32 8.92 4.57
C ALA A 17 4.80 9.11 4.22
N GLN A 18 5.60 8.03 4.24
CA GLN A 18 7.00 8.08 3.78
C GLN A 18 7.11 8.50 2.31
N ALA A 19 6.10 8.23 1.48
CA ALA A 19 6.13 8.61 0.07
C ALA A 19 6.02 10.13 -0.15
N SER A 20 5.54 10.90 0.84
CA SER A 20 5.45 12.36 0.74
C SER A 20 6.81 13.06 0.60
N SER A 21 7.90 12.41 1.03
CA SER A 21 9.26 12.93 0.90
C SER A 21 9.99 12.42 -0.35
N LEU A 22 9.35 11.58 -1.16
CA LEU A 22 9.95 10.99 -2.36
C LEU A 22 9.60 11.82 -3.61
N PRO A 23 10.57 12.12 -4.48
CA PRO A 23 10.30 12.75 -5.76
C PRO A 23 9.69 11.72 -6.73
N LEU A 24 8.36 11.57 -6.68
CA LEU A 24 7.61 10.75 -7.63
C LEU A 24 7.63 11.40 -9.00
N ASN A 25 7.99 10.64 -10.03
CA ASN A 25 8.12 11.17 -11.39
C ASN A 25 7.56 10.20 -12.46
N ALA A 26 7.59 10.64 -13.71
CA ALA A 26 7.05 9.88 -14.83
C ALA A 26 7.81 8.57 -15.11
N ILE A 27 9.09 8.46 -14.70
CA ILE A 27 9.86 7.21 -14.84
C ILE A 27 9.29 6.17 -13.87
N ASP A 28 9.09 6.54 -12.59
CA ASP A 28 8.46 5.66 -11.61
C ASP A 28 7.09 5.15 -12.10
N PHE A 29 6.30 6.04 -12.71
CA PHE A 29 5.00 5.70 -13.26
C PHE A 29 5.08 4.71 -14.42
N ASN A 30 5.99 4.91 -15.37
CA ASN A 30 6.17 3.99 -16.50
C ASN A 30 6.71 2.63 -16.07
N ASP A 31 7.65 2.62 -15.12
CA ASP A 31 8.19 1.39 -14.55
C ASP A 31 7.09 0.62 -13.81
N TRP A 32 6.27 1.31 -13.02
CA TRP A 32 5.11 0.70 -12.38
C TRP A 32 4.13 0.14 -13.41
N LEU A 33 3.76 0.89 -14.46
CA LEU A 33 2.88 0.44 -15.53
C LEU A 33 3.39 -0.86 -16.18
N ALA A 34 4.70 -1.02 -16.34
CA ALA A 34 5.30 -2.21 -16.92
C ALA A 34 5.09 -3.48 -16.06
N THR A 35 4.93 -3.32 -14.74
CA THR A 35 4.64 -4.45 -13.82
C THR A 35 3.17 -4.88 -13.83
N LEU A 36 2.26 -4.01 -14.30
CA LEU A 36 0.82 -4.26 -14.22
C LEU A 36 0.34 -5.20 -15.35
N PRO A 37 -0.72 -6.01 -15.08
CA PRO A 37 -1.46 -6.72 -16.13
C PRO A 37 -2.04 -5.77 -17.17
N VAL A 38 -2.18 -6.24 -18.42
CA VAL A 38 -2.58 -5.41 -19.58
C VAL A 38 -3.86 -4.60 -19.34
N ALA A 39 -4.89 -5.21 -18.75
CA ALA A 39 -6.16 -4.53 -18.48
C ALA A 39 -5.99 -3.38 -17.47
N ARG A 40 -5.22 -3.62 -16.39
CA ARG A 40 -4.96 -2.60 -15.36
C ARG A 40 -4.06 -1.49 -15.91
N ARG A 41 -3.06 -1.84 -16.72
CA ARG A 41 -2.20 -0.88 -17.40
C ARG A 41 -3.02 0.10 -18.23
N ALA A 42 -3.94 -0.39 -19.06
CA ALA A 42 -4.79 0.46 -19.89
C ALA A 42 -5.64 1.44 -19.06
N GLU A 43 -6.24 0.97 -17.97
CA GLU A 43 -7.03 1.80 -17.05
C GLU A 43 -6.17 2.88 -16.38
N VAL A 44 -5.01 2.50 -15.84
CA VAL A 44 -4.09 3.41 -15.15
C VAL A 44 -3.51 4.43 -16.14
N THR A 45 -3.14 4.01 -17.35
CA THR A 45 -2.68 4.91 -18.42
C THR A 45 -3.76 5.92 -18.79
N ALA A 46 -5.03 5.52 -18.88
CA ALA A 46 -6.14 6.42 -19.18
C ALA A 46 -6.39 7.46 -18.07
N ARG A 47 -6.22 7.08 -16.79
CA ARG A 47 -6.32 7.99 -15.63
C ARG A 47 -5.11 8.92 -15.52
N GLY A 48 -3.94 8.44 -15.93
CA GLY A 48 -2.70 9.21 -16.01
C GLY A 48 -1.93 9.30 -14.68
N PHE A 49 -0.73 9.90 -14.78
CA PHE A 49 0.23 9.98 -13.68
C PHE A 49 -0.30 10.76 -12.47
N ALA A 50 -0.91 11.93 -12.67
CA ALA A 50 -1.37 12.79 -11.59
C ALA A 50 -2.39 12.10 -10.67
N ALA A 51 -3.33 11.34 -11.25
CA ALA A 51 -4.31 10.56 -10.47
C ALA A 51 -3.65 9.39 -9.73
N SER A 52 -2.63 8.78 -10.35
CA SER A 52 -1.93 7.61 -9.81
C SER A 52 -1.05 7.94 -8.60
N GLN A 53 -0.64 9.21 -8.42
CA GLN A 53 0.15 9.63 -7.26
C GLN A 53 -0.56 9.43 -5.90
N ALA A 54 -1.89 9.30 -5.89
CA ALA A 54 -2.65 9.00 -4.68
C ALA A 54 -2.98 7.50 -4.55
N GLU A 55 -2.61 6.66 -5.52
CA GLU A 55 -2.96 5.24 -5.53
C GLU A 55 -2.02 4.45 -4.60
N PRO A 56 -2.55 3.71 -3.60
CA PRO A 56 -1.72 2.96 -2.68
C PRO A 56 -0.78 1.97 -3.35
N ASP A 57 -1.21 1.32 -4.43
CA ASP A 57 -0.39 0.35 -5.17
C ASP A 57 0.81 1.03 -5.84
N PHE A 58 0.62 2.25 -6.37
CA PHE A 58 1.71 3.04 -6.94
C PHE A 58 2.67 3.54 -5.86
N LEU A 59 2.13 4.04 -4.74
CA LEU A 59 2.94 4.49 -3.61
C LEU A 59 3.76 3.35 -3.01
N ARG A 60 3.14 2.17 -2.85
CA ARG A 60 3.81 0.95 -2.41
C ARG A 60 4.92 0.58 -3.38
N PHE A 61 4.64 0.53 -4.69
CA PHE A 61 5.67 0.27 -5.69
C PHE A 61 6.87 1.22 -5.55
N CYS A 62 6.62 2.53 -5.42
CA CYS A 62 7.68 3.53 -5.30
C CYS A 62 8.52 3.36 -4.03
N LEU A 63 7.87 3.03 -2.90
CA LEU A 63 8.51 2.79 -1.61
C LEU A 63 9.36 1.52 -1.63
N GLU A 64 8.78 0.41 -2.08
CA GLU A 64 9.43 -0.90 -2.18
C GLU A 64 10.63 -0.84 -3.13
N TRP A 65 10.49 -0.16 -4.29
CA TRP A 65 11.59 0.05 -5.23
C TRP A 65 12.78 0.80 -4.61
N ARG A 66 12.51 1.64 -3.61
CA ARG A 66 13.52 2.40 -2.87
C ARG A 66 13.95 1.71 -1.57
N GLY A 67 13.52 0.46 -1.33
CA GLY A 67 13.91 -0.36 -0.20
C GLY A 67 13.07 -0.15 1.08
N HIS A 68 11.97 0.58 1.00
CA HIS A 68 11.03 0.71 2.12
C HIS A 68 10.04 -0.45 2.10
N ASP A 69 10.44 -1.60 2.64
CA ASP A 69 9.61 -2.80 2.70
C ASP A 69 8.41 -2.64 3.64
N MET A 70 7.20 -2.86 3.11
CA MET A 70 5.97 -2.76 3.92
C MET A 70 5.90 -3.87 4.96
N TRP A 71 6.33 -5.08 4.62
CA TRP A 71 6.21 -6.23 5.52
C TRP A 71 7.05 -6.01 6.78
N GLY A 72 8.33 -5.69 6.62
CA GLY A 72 9.26 -5.42 7.71
C GLY A 72 8.87 -4.18 8.51
N PHE A 73 8.36 -3.13 7.84
CA PHE A 73 7.84 -1.95 8.53
C PHE A 73 6.67 -2.30 9.45
N MET A 74 5.72 -3.11 8.95
CA MET A 74 4.54 -3.51 9.71
C MET A 74 4.90 -4.48 10.84
N ALA A 75 5.78 -5.45 10.60
CA ALA A 75 6.27 -6.39 11.61
C ALA A 75 6.96 -5.67 12.79
N GLY A 76 7.65 -4.56 12.51
CA GLY A 76 8.30 -3.75 13.54
C GLY A 76 7.39 -2.80 14.31
N ARG A 77 6.14 -2.60 13.87
CA ARG A 77 5.20 -1.62 14.46
C ARG A 77 3.93 -2.21 15.04
N LEU A 78 3.50 -3.36 14.52
CA LEU A 78 2.28 -4.00 14.95
C LEU A 78 2.54 -4.94 16.13
N SER A 79 1.56 -5.03 17.02
CA SER A 79 1.40 -6.16 17.92
C SER A 79 1.26 -7.45 17.11
N ILE A 80 1.67 -8.59 17.68
CA ILE A 80 1.63 -9.90 16.99
C ILE A 80 0.22 -10.19 16.45
N ALA A 81 -0.83 -9.96 17.26
CA ALA A 81 -2.21 -10.18 16.85
C ALA A 81 -2.66 -9.27 15.69
N ALA A 82 -2.21 -8.00 15.67
CA ALA A 82 -2.51 -7.09 14.57
C ALA A 82 -1.75 -7.48 13.29
N PHE A 83 -0.51 -7.94 13.44
CA PHE A 83 0.31 -8.40 12.32
C PHE A 83 -0.26 -9.66 11.66
N GLU A 84 -0.62 -10.67 12.46
CA GLU A 84 -1.27 -11.90 11.98
C GLU A 84 -2.58 -11.60 11.25
N LEU A 85 -3.41 -10.69 11.80
CA LEU A 85 -4.64 -10.25 11.16
C LEU A 85 -4.37 -9.55 9.82
N TRP A 86 -3.37 -8.68 9.77
CA TRP A 86 -2.98 -7.95 8.56
C TRP A 86 -2.46 -8.88 7.46
N GLU A 87 -1.60 -9.83 7.81
CA GLU A 87 -1.03 -10.80 6.89
C GLU A 87 -2.11 -11.76 6.35
N ALA A 88 -2.99 -12.27 7.22
CA ALA A 88 -4.09 -13.16 6.83
C ALA A 88 -5.10 -12.50 5.87
N ASN A 89 -5.19 -11.17 5.86
CA ASN A 89 -6.11 -10.39 5.01
C ASN A 89 -5.41 -9.72 3.82
N GLY A 90 -4.25 -10.23 3.40
CA GLY A 90 -3.61 -9.81 2.15
C GLY A 90 -2.88 -8.47 2.24
N GLN A 91 -2.40 -8.10 3.42
CA GLN A 91 -1.55 -6.91 3.62
C GLN A 91 -2.23 -5.59 3.21
N PHE A 92 -3.50 -5.44 3.56
CA PHE A 92 -4.31 -4.28 3.20
C PHE A 92 -3.79 -2.96 3.81
N ASN A 93 -4.22 -1.84 3.24
CA ASN A 93 -3.72 -0.50 3.55
C ASN A 93 -4.40 0.17 4.77
N GLY A 94 -5.00 -0.61 5.66
CA GLY A 94 -5.84 -0.13 6.77
C GLY A 94 -7.35 -0.19 6.51
N ASP A 95 -7.77 -0.10 5.26
CA ASP A 95 -9.17 -0.32 4.89
C ASP A 95 -9.39 -1.81 4.61
N LEU A 96 -10.05 -2.51 5.54
CA LEU A 96 -10.49 -3.87 5.26
C LEU A 96 -11.51 -3.85 4.10
N PRO A 97 -11.42 -4.78 3.14
CA PRO A 97 -12.52 -5.05 2.23
C PRO A 97 -13.79 -5.30 3.05
N PRO A 98 -14.97 -4.80 2.65
CA PRO A 98 -16.23 -4.99 3.41
C PRO A 98 -16.53 -6.46 3.76
N HIS A 99 -15.97 -7.39 2.99
CA HIS A 99 -16.16 -8.84 3.12
C HIS A 99 -15.28 -9.47 4.21
N ALA A 100 -14.25 -8.77 4.69
CA ALA A 100 -13.34 -9.27 5.72
C ALA A 100 -13.83 -8.97 7.15
N VAL A 101 -14.92 -8.21 7.29
CA VAL A 101 -15.55 -7.85 8.59
C VAL A 101 -16.63 -8.87 8.99
N GLY A 102 -16.87 -9.93 8.21
CA GLY A 102 -17.93 -10.89 8.52
C GLY A 102 -17.63 -12.31 8.05
N ARG A 103 -17.09 -13.12 8.96
CA ARG A 103 -17.51 -14.51 9.19
C ARG A 103 -17.15 -14.95 10.60
#